data_AF-L8HKF5-F1
#
_entry.id   AF-L8HKF5-F1
#
_cell.length_a   1.000
_cell.length_b   1.000
_cell.length_c   1.000
_cell.angle_alpha   90.00
_cell.angle_beta   90.00
_cell.angle_gamma   90.00
#
_symmetry.space_group_name_H-M   'P 1'
#
loop_
_entity.id
_entity.type
_entity.pdbx_description
1 polymer ?
#
loop_
_entity_poly.entity_id
_entity_poly.type
_entity_poly.pdbx_seq_one_letter_code
_entity_poly.pdbx_strand_id
1 'polypeptide(L)'
;MGDKENLDLLTARPYKDQACWFLNAYWEDFGEKEAEKVWSFVKKCAELDENKRAEGSDLDEFQAHRFLEHFKETLTVQGMRDKLRSSGAIAGQVKRVPLLHILIFKYNIDWRQMINAPQGSKEEVAKAQALLDQVQSALRESQAKDQQAAAALREATEQEAAAKRAEADAKAREAEAKQREAEAKASEEQAKAREADAKARAAEASEREAEAKAREDELQAAKAELEAALN
;
A
#
# COMPACT_ATOMS: atom_id res chain seq x y z
N MET A 1 11.36 21.45 -17.44
CA MET A 1 10.84 22.67 -18.08
C MET A 1 11.80 23.79 -17.75
N GLY A 2 12.39 24.45 -18.75
CA GLY A 2 13.34 25.54 -18.50
C GLY A 2 12.64 26.85 -18.17
N ASP A 3 13.26 27.73 -17.40
CA ASP A 3 12.73 29.07 -17.06
C ASP A 3 12.19 29.82 -18.29
N LYS A 4 12.93 29.76 -19.40
CA LYS A 4 12.58 30.45 -20.64
C LYS A 4 11.32 29.87 -21.30
N GLU A 5 11.17 28.54 -21.25
CA GLU A 5 10.00 27.83 -21.76
C GLU A 5 8.74 28.19 -20.94
N ASN A 6 8.88 28.32 -19.62
CA ASN A 6 7.81 28.80 -18.74
C ASN A 6 7.40 30.24 -19.06
N LEU A 7 8.38 31.13 -19.28
CA LEU A 7 8.11 32.51 -19.68
C LEU A 7 7.35 32.55 -21.01
N ASP A 8 7.78 31.78 -22.01
CA ASP A 8 7.15 31.77 -23.32
C ASP A 8 5.70 31.26 -23.23
N LEU A 9 5.44 30.20 -22.43
CA LEU A 9 4.08 29.73 -22.18
C LEU A 9 3.19 30.76 -21.48
N LEU A 10 3.73 31.50 -20.51
CA LEU A 10 2.98 32.54 -19.81
C LEU A 10 2.64 33.70 -20.74
N THR A 11 3.58 34.10 -21.59
CA THR A 11 3.36 35.18 -22.58
C THR A 11 2.39 34.80 -23.69
N ALA A 12 2.15 33.50 -23.91
CA ALA A 12 1.16 33.01 -24.87
C ALA A 12 -0.28 33.00 -24.31
N ARG A 13 -0.46 33.20 -22.99
CA ARG A 13 -1.79 33.26 -22.37
C ARG A 13 -2.50 34.58 -22.68
N PRO A 14 -3.84 34.66 -22.53
CA PRO A 14 -4.56 35.92 -22.64
C PRO A 14 -3.97 37.03 -21.76
N TYR A 15 -4.11 38.29 -22.19
CA TYR A 15 -3.66 39.47 -21.42
C TYR A 15 -4.13 39.43 -19.96
N LYS A 16 -5.37 38.97 -19.74
CA LYS A 16 -5.93 38.81 -18.41
C LYS A 16 -5.11 37.86 -17.53
N ASP A 17 -4.75 36.72 -18.07
CA ASP A 17 -4.05 35.67 -17.33
C ASP A 17 -2.59 36.06 -17.06
N GLN A 18 -1.96 36.79 -17.99
CA GLN A 18 -0.65 37.41 -17.78
C GLN A 18 -0.68 38.42 -16.63
N ALA A 19 -1.70 39.27 -16.58
CA ALA A 19 -1.89 40.24 -15.51
C ALA A 19 -2.19 39.57 -14.16
N CYS A 20 -3.05 38.55 -14.13
CA CYS A 20 -3.30 37.74 -12.94
C CYS A 20 -2.02 37.09 -12.42
N TRP A 21 -1.20 36.51 -13.29
CA TRP A 21 0.08 35.91 -12.89
C TRP A 21 1.00 36.93 -12.21
N PHE A 22 1.14 38.11 -12.81
CA PHE A 22 1.93 39.20 -12.23
C PHE A 22 1.39 39.65 -10.88
N LEU A 23 0.07 39.87 -10.77
CA LEU A 23 -0.57 40.32 -9.54
C LEU A 23 -0.51 39.26 -8.44
N ASN A 24 -0.62 37.97 -8.77
CA ASN A 24 -0.47 36.88 -7.80
C ASN A 24 0.97 36.79 -7.27
N ALA A 25 1.95 36.95 -8.16
CA ALA A 25 3.36 36.90 -7.80
C ALA A 25 3.78 38.07 -6.89
N TYR A 26 3.22 39.26 -7.11
CA TYR A 26 3.63 40.50 -6.45
C TYR A 26 2.48 41.24 -5.79
N TRP A 27 1.49 40.50 -5.26
CA TRP A 27 0.32 41.10 -4.63
C TRP A 27 0.72 41.99 -3.45
N GLU A 28 1.68 41.53 -2.64
CA GLU A 28 2.15 42.24 -1.45
C GLU A 28 2.92 43.52 -1.80
N ASP A 29 3.61 43.55 -2.94
CA ASP A 29 4.43 44.69 -3.37
C ASP A 29 3.61 45.74 -4.16
N PHE A 30 2.74 45.29 -5.07
CA PHE A 30 2.05 46.17 -6.03
C PHE A 30 0.52 46.03 -6.02
N GLY A 31 -0.03 44.94 -5.49
CA GLY A 31 -1.45 44.58 -5.64
C GLY A 31 -2.41 45.68 -5.20
N GLU A 32 -2.27 46.18 -3.98
CA GLU A 32 -3.21 47.17 -3.43
C GLU A 32 -3.22 48.51 -4.18
N LYS A 33 -2.08 48.93 -4.75
CA LYS A 33 -1.91 50.25 -5.37
C LYS A 33 -2.03 50.24 -6.89
N GLU A 34 -1.61 49.15 -7.53
CA GLU A 34 -1.47 49.10 -8.98
C GLU A 34 -2.47 48.12 -9.64
N ALA A 35 -3.26 47.33 -8.90
CA ALA A 35 -4.20 46.37 -9.49
C ALA A 35 -5.19 47.01 -10.48
N GLU A 36 -5.83 48.13 -10.13
CA GLU A 36 -6.75 48.84 -11.03
C GLU A 36 -6.07 49.32 -12.32
N LYS A 37 -4.79 49.72 -12.19
CA LYS A 37 -3.99 50.18 -13.31
C LYS A 37 -3.57 49.01 -14.20
N VAL A 38 -3.17 47.89 -13.61
CA VAL A 38 -2.90 46.64 -14.32
C VAL A 38 -4.16 46.15 -15.05
N TRP A 39 -5.35 46.29 -14.46
CA TRP A 39 -6.59 46.00 -15.19
C TRP A 39 -6.89 46.96 -16.32
N SER A 40 -6.57 48.24 -16.15
CA SER A 40 -6.64 49.21 -17.24
C SER A 40 -5.70 48.84 -18.39
N PHE A 41 -4.53 48.26 -18.09
CA PHE A 41 -3.62 47.74 -19.11
C PHE A 41 -4.23 46.60 -19.91
N VAL A 42 -4.84 45.62 -19.24
CA VAL A 42 -5.50 44.49 -19.91
C VAL A 42 -6.61 44.96 -20.83
N LYS A 43 -7.46 45.89 -20.38
CA LYS A 43 -8.52 46.48 -21.20
C LYS A 43 -7.93 47.19 -22.41
N LYS A 44 -6.84 47.95 -22.24
CA LYS A 44 -6.23 48.67 -23.34
C LYS A 44 -5.53 47.75 -24.35
N CYS A 45 -4.86 46.69 -23.89
CA CYS A 45 -4.32 45.66 -24.78
C CYS A 45 -5.44 44.99 -25.59
N ALA A 46 -6.55 44.62 -24.95
CA ALA A 46 -7.70 44.03 -25.63
C ALA A 46 -8.37 44.99 -26.64
N GLU A 47 -8.31 46.30 -26.40
CA GLU A 47 -8.81 47.31 -27.35
C GLU A 47 -7.90 47.47 -28.57
N LEU A 48 -6.57 47.44 -28.35
CA LEU A 48 -5.56 47.65 -29.40
C LEU A 48 -5.26 46.38 -30.21
N ASP A 49 -5.61 45.21 -29.69
CA ASP A 49 -5.54 43.94 -30.42
C ASP A 49 -6.75 43.79 -31.35
N GLU A 50 -6.61 44.33 -32.56
CA GLU A 50 -7.69 44.37 -33.56
C GLU A 50 -8.17 42.98 -34.00
N ASN A 51 -7.33 41.95 -33.84
CA ASN A 51 -7.61 40.59 -34.30
C ASN A 51 -8.22 39.72 -33.20
N LYS A 52 -7.52 39.58 -32.06
CA LYS A 52 -7.88 38.63 -31.00
C LYS A 52 -8.54 39.30 -29.80
N ARG A 53 -8.48 40.63 -29.70
CA ARG A 53 -9.09 41.43 -28.62
C ARG A 53 -8.78 40.86 -27.23
N ALA A 54 -9.80 40.55 -26.43
CA ALA A 54 -9.65 40.03 -25.07
C ALA A 54 -8.99 38.64 -24.99
N GLU A 55 -9.03 37.86 -26.08
CA GLU A 55 -8.38 36.55 -26.20
C GLU A 55 -6.94 36.66 -26.73
N GLY A 56 -6.47 37.88 -26.99
CA GLY A 56 -5.11 38.16 -27.41
C GLY A 56 -4.09 37.97 -26.30
N SER A 57 -2.85 37.75 -26.71
CA SER A 57 -1.69 37.48 -25.84
C SER A 57 -0.58 38.52 -25.96
N ASP A 58 -0.53 39.24 -27.07
CA ASP A 58 0.58 40.13 -27.40
C ASP A 58 0.19 41.15 -28.48
N LEU A 59 0.74 42.35 -28.36
CA LEU A 59 0.57 43.43 -29.32
C LEU A 59 1.70 43.42 -30.34
N ASP A 60 1.47 43.90 -31.56
CA ASP A 60 2.59 44.26 -32.43
C ASP A 60 3.30 45.52 -31.90
N GLU A 61 4.43 45.85 -32.48
CA GLU A 61 5.26 46.97 -32.06
C GLU A 61 4.54 48.33 -32.14
N PHE A 62 3.70 48.53 -33.15
CA PHE A 62 2.98 49.78 -33.35
C PHE A 62 1.90 49.95 -32.28
N GLN A 63 1.11 48.90 -32.03
CA GLN A 63 0.09 48.90 -31.00
C GLN A 63 0.70 48.95 -29.58
N ALA A 64 1.85 48.30 -29.35
CA ALA A 64 2.59 48.41 -28.09
C ALA A 64 3.08 49.83 -27.83
N HIS A 65 3.52 50.55 -28.86
CA HIS A 65 3.86 51.97 -28.73
C HIS A 65 2.65 52.83 -28.38
N ARG A 66 1.52 52.65 -29.09
CA ARG A 66 0.25 53.36 -28.80
C ARG A 66 -0.25 53.06 -27.38
N PHE A 67 -0.06 51.84 -26.91
CA PHE A 67 -0.36 51.45 -25.53
C PHE A 67 0.44 52.31 -24.54
N LEU A 68 1.76 52.46 -24.74
CA LEU A 68 2.61 53.25 -23.84
C LEU A 68 2.27 54.74 -23.85
N GLU A 69 1.99 55.30 -25.02
CA GLU A 69 1.54 56.69 -25.16
C GLU A 69 0.24 56.95 -24.37
N HIS A 70 -0.72 56.01 -24.44
CA HIS A 70 -1.98 56.13 -23.71
C HIS A 70 -1.78 56.24 -22.20
N PHE A 71 -0.82 55.51 -21.65
CA PHE A 71 -0.48 55.55 -20.22
C PHE A 71 0.60 56.58 -19.87
N LYS A 72 0.87 57.55 -20.77
CA LYS A 72 1.85 58.64 -20.60
C LYS A 72 3.28 58.16 -20.34
N GLU A 73 3.61 56.95 -20.78
CA GLU A 73 4.95 56.39 -20.78
C GLU A 73 5.59 56.72 -22.12
N THR A 74 5.93 58.00 -22.34
CA THR A 74 6.43 58.46 -23.64
C THR A 74 7.85 57.93 -23.86
N LEU A 75 7.95 56.86 -24.65
CA LEU A 75 9.20 56.32 -25.14
C LEU A 75 9.22 56.44 -26.66
N THR A 76 10.41 56.67 -27.23
CA THR A 76 10.58 56.44 -28.66
C THR A 76 10.46 54.93 -28.94
N VAL A 77 10.09 54.54 -30.15
CA VAL A 77 10.07 53.12 -30.58
C VAL A 77 11.42 52.44 -30.29
N GLN A 78 12.53 53.14 -30.51
CA GLN A 78 13.88 52.65 -30.17
C GLN A 78 14.05 52.46 -28.65
N GLY A 79 13.63 53.44 -27.84
CA GLY A 79 13.69 53.33 -26.38
C GLY A 79 12.83 52.20 -25.80
N MET A 80 11.66 51.93 -26.39
CA MET A 80 10.83 50.78 -26.02
C MET A 80 11.55 49.46 -26.32
N ARG A 81 12.14 49.32 -27.52
CA ARG A 81 12.93 48.12 -27.89
C ARG A 81 14.08 47.90 -26.93
N ASP A 82 14.79 48.96 -26.57
CA ASP A 82 15.97 48.85 -25.72
C ASP A 82 15.58 48.43 -24.29
N LYS A 83 14.49 48.98 -23.73
CA LYS A 83 13.94 48.52 -22.44
C LYS A 83 13.45 47.07 -22.46
N LEU A 84 12.80 46.66 -23.55
CA LEU A 84 12.33 45.29 -23.69
C LEU A 84 13.50 44.30 -23.76
N ARG A 85 14.58 44.65 -24.46
CA ARG A 85 15.80 43.82 -24.52
C ARG A 85 16.58 43.84 -23.21
N SER A 86 16.66 44.99 -22.53
CA SER A 86 17.40 45.11 -21.27
C SER A 86 16.78 44.27 -20.15
N SER A 87 15.48 43.98 -20.21
CA SER A 87 14.83 43.06 -19.27
C SER A 87 15.31 41.60 -19.40
N GLY A 88 15.96 41.25 -20.52
CA GLY A 88 16.38 39.87 -20.81
C GLY A 88 15.24 38.89 -21.09
N ALA A 89 13.98 39.34 -21.04
CA ALA A 89 12.79 38.51 -21.28
C ALA A 89 12.56 38.24 -22.79
N ILE A 90 12.96 39.19 -23.65
CA ILE A 90 12.93 39.05 -25.11
C ILE A 90 14.35 38.89 -25.65
N ALA A 91 14.61 37.77 -26.34
CA ALA A 91 15.81 37.57 -27.12
C ALA A 91 15.60 38.01 -28.58
N GLY A 92 16.47 38.88 -29.09
CA GLY A 92 16.49 39.25 -30.51
C GLY A 92 15.52 40.36 -30.94
N GLN A 93 14.86 40.20 -32.08
CA GLN A 93 13.97 41.21 -32.66
C GLN A 93 12.64 41.28 -31.92
N VAL A 94 12.29 42.46 -31.41
CA VAL A 94 10.98 42.74 -30.81
C VAL A 94 9.96 42.86 -31.94
N LYS A 95 9.20 41.79 -32.19
CA LYS A 95 8.10 41.79 -33.17
C LYS A 95 6.73 41.80 -32.51
N ARG A 96 6.62 41.13 -31.37
CA ARG A 96 5.40 40.95 -30.59
C ARG A 96 5.72 41.24 -29.13
N VAL A 97 4.82 41.96 -28.47
CA VAL A 97 5.00 42.49 -27.13
C VAL A 97 3.85 42.00 -26.25
N PRO A 98 4.05 40.89 -25.52
CA PRO A 98 3.13 40.44 -24.48
C PRO A 98 2.99 41.48 -23.37
N LEU A 99 1.80 41.57 -22.77
CA LEU A 99 1.55 42.45 -21.63
C LEU A 99 2.51 42.15 -20.47
N LEU A 100 2.84 40.88 -20.26
CA LEU A 100 3.77 40.45 -19.22
C LEU A 100 5.15 41.08 -19.36
N HIS A 101 5.68 41.19 -20.58
CA HIS A 101 6.96 41.87 -20.82
C HIS A 101 6.88 43.37 -20.54
N ILE A 102 5.72 43.98 -20.80
CA ILE A 102 5.47 45.39 -20.44
C ILE A 102 5.51 45.58 -18.92
N LEU A 103 4.85 44.69 -18.18
CA LEU A 103 4.86 44.70 -16.72
C LEU A 103 6.27 44.50 -16.15
N ILE A 104 7.03 43.53 -16.69
CA ILE A 104 8.41 43.26 -16.30
C ILE A 104 9.28 44.51 -16.37
N PHE A 105 9.31 45.21 -17.51
CA PHE A 105 10.18 46.39 -17.63
C PHE A 105 9.62 47.60 -16.88
N LYS A 106 8.28 47.76 -16.80
CA LYS A 106 7.65 48.91 -16.14
C LYS A 106 7.92 48.91 -14.65
N TYR A 107 7.80 47.75 -14.01
CA TYR A 107 8.02 47.58 -12.57
C TYR A 107 9.44 47.12 -12.24
N ASN A 108 10.33 47.05 -13.24
CA ASN A 108 11.73 46.65 -13.10
C ASN A 108 11.90 45.30 -12.36
N ILE A 109 11.15 44.29 -12.83
CA ILE A 109 11.08 42.97 -12.21
C ILE A 109 12.04 42.00 -12.89
N ASP A 110 12.65 41.12 -12.11
CA ASP A 110 13.36 39.97 -12.66
C ASP A 110 12.34 38.92 -13.13
N TRP A 111 12.31 38.68 -14.44
CA TRP A 111 11.38 37.72 -15.04
C TRP A 111 11.60 36.30 -14.50
N ARG A 112 12.83 35.92 -14.12
CA ARG A 112 13.13 34.59 -13.54
C ARG A 112 12.53 34.44 -12.14
N GLN A 113 12.50 35.52 -11.37
CA GLN A 113 11.87 35.52 -10.05
C GLN A 113 10.35 35.45 -10.20
N MET A 114 9.77 36.22 -11.13
CA MET A 114 8.32 36.23 -11.36
C MET A 114 7.75 34.90 -11.82
N ILE A 115 8.43 34.16 -12.71
CA ILE A 115 7.95 32.84 -13.16
C ILE A 115 8.03 31.77 -12.07
N ASN A 116 8.92 31.96 -11.09
CA ASN A 116 9.13 31.03 -9.98
C ASN A 116 8.45 31.51 -8.69
N ALA A 117 7.77 32.65 -8.73
CA ALA A 117 7.05 33.19 -7.60
C ALA A 117 5.85 32.30 -7.25
N PRO A 118 5.56 32.10 -5.96
CA PRO A 118 4.42 31.31 -5.52
C PRO A 118 3.12 31.87 -6.11
N GLN A 119 2.33 30.99 -6.73
CA GLN A 119 1.07 31.35 -7.38
C GLN A 119 -0.10 30.85 -6.54
N GLY A 120 -1.16 31.67 -6.44
CA GLY A 120 -2.39 31.34 -5.72
C GLY A 120 -2.55 32.14 -4.42
N SER A 121 -3.78 32.22 -3.93
CA SER A 121 -4.03 32.85 -2.64
C SER A 121 -3.40 32.00 -1.53
N LYS A 122 -2.74 32.63 -0.55
CA LYS A 122 -2.19 31.94 0.64
C LYS A 122 -3.24 31.05 1.32
N GLU A 123 -4.51 31.44 1.22
CA GLU A 123 -5.66 30.72 1.77
C GLU A 123 -5.99 29.42 1.00
N GLU A 124 -5.98 29.42 -0.33
CA GLU A 124 -6.22 28.21 -1.13
C GLU A 124 -5.11 27.18 -0.97
N VAL A 125 -3.85 27.64 -0.89
CA VAL A 125 -2.70 26.77 -0.61
C VAL A 125 -2.82 26.15 0.79
N ALA A 126 -3.20 26.93 1.80
CA ALA A 126 -3.44 26.43 3.15
C ALA A 126 -4.59 25.41 3.21
N LYS A 127 -5.69 25.66 2.50
CA LYS A 127 -6.82 24.71 2.39
C LYS A 127 -6.41 23.41 1.71
N ALA A 128 -5.66 23.49 0.61
CA ALA A 128 -5.16 22.32 -0.09
C ALA A 128 -4.20 21.50 0.79
N GLN A 129 -3.30 22.17 1.52
CA GLN A 129 -2.41 21.50 2.46
C GLN A 129 -3.18 20.82 3.59
N ALA A 130 -4.16 21.49 4.19
CA ALA A 130 -4.99 20.92 5.24
C ALA A 130 -5.79 19.68 4.74
N LEU A 131 -6.31 19.73 3.51
CA LEU A 131 -7.00 18.58 2.92
C LEU A 131 -6.04 17.41 2.67
N LEU A 132 -4.83 17.69 2.18
CA LEU A 132 -3.79 16.66 2.01
C LEU A 132 -3.42 16.01 3.34
N ASP A 133 -3.23 16.79 4.39
CA ASP A 133 -2.88 16.28 5.71
C ASP A 133 -4.00 15.39 6.29
N GLN A 134 -5.27 15.77 6.09
CA GLN A 134 -6.42 14.95 6.48
C GLN A 134 -6.47 13.62 5.74
N VAL A 135 -6.29 13.63 4.42
CA VAL A 135 -6.28 12.42 3.59
C VAL A 135 -5.12 11.51 3.98
N GLN A 136 -3.93 12.08 4.23
CA GLN A 136 -2.77 11.31 4.69
C GLN A 136 -3.03 10.66 6.05
N SER A 137 -3.67 11.36 6.99
CA SER A 137 -4.02 10.79 8.29
C SER A 137 -5.02 9.63 8.16
N ALA A 138 -6.10 9.84 7.39
CA ALA A 138 -7.10 8.81 7.16
C ALA A 138 -6.52 7.56 6.46
N LEU A 139 -5.59 7.76 5.51
CA LEU A 139 -4.91 6.66 4.85
C LEU A 139 -4.04 5.84 5.81
N ARG A 140 -3.27 6.52 6.70
CA ARG A 140 -2.46 5.84 7.72
C ARG A 140 -3.32 5.03 8.68
N GLU A 141 -4.45 5.57 9.11
CA GLU A 141 -5.39 4.85 9.97
C GLU A 141 -5.99 3.61 9.28
N SER A 142 -6.36 3.74 8.00
CA SER A 142 -6.84 2.59 7.21
C SER A 142 -5.76 1.52 7.08
N GLN A 143 -4.54 1.91 6.73
CA GLN A 143 -3.42 0.97 6.60
C GLN A 143 -3.11 0.26 7.93
N ALA A 144 -3.18 0.96 9.06
CA ALA A 144 -2.98 0.35 10.37
C ALA A 144 -4.08 -0.69 10.69
N LYS A 145 -5.35 -0.38 10.38
CA LYS A 145 -6.47 -1.32 10.55
C LYS A 145 -6.34 -2.54 9.65
N ASP A 146 -5.95 -2.35 8.40
CA ASP A 146 -5.74 -3.47 7.45
C ASP A 146 -4.61 -4.39 7.92
N GLN A 147 -3.51 -3.83 8.43
CA GLN A 147 -2.41 -4.62 8.99
C GLN A 147 -2.85 -5.42 10.23
N GLN A 148 -3.62 -4.81 11.12
CA GLN A 148 -4.17 -5.50 12.30
C GLN A 148 -5.13 -6.62 11.90
N ALA A 149 -6.03 -6.37 10.94
CA ALA A 149 -6.95 -7.37 10.43
C ALA A 149 -6.21 -8.54 9.75
N ALA A 150 -5.17 -8.24 8.97
CA ALA A 150 -4.34 -9.27 8.33
C ALA A 150 -3.57 -10.11 9.36
N ALA A 151 -3.05 -9.50 10.42
CA ALA A 151 -2.38 -10.21 11.52
C ALA A 151 -3.37 -11.12 12.28
N ALA A 152 -4.55 -10.60 12.63
CA ALA A 152 -5.59 -11.37 13.30
C ALA A 152 -6.08 -12.54 12.44
N LEU A 153 -6.22 -12.35 11.13
CA LEU A 153 -6.59 -13.41 10.20
C LEU A 153 -5.53 -14.53 10.15
N ARG A 154 -4.24 -14.16 10.09
CA ARG A 154 -3.14 -15.14 10.12
C ARG A 154 -3.17 -15.95 11.42
N GLU A 155 -3.27 -15.28 12.55
CA GLU A 155 -3.34 -15.96 13.85
C GLU A 155 -4.54 -16.90 13.94
N ALA A 156 -5.73 -16.47 13.50
CA ALA A 156 -6.91 -17.31 13.46
C ALA A 156 -6.72 -18.55 12.56
N THR A 157 -6.12 -18.39 11.39
CA THR A 157 -5.84 -19.52 10.48
C THR A 157 -4.83 -20.51 11.05
N GLU A 158 -3.81 -20.03 11.77
CA GLU A 158 -2.82 -20.87 12.44
C GLU A 158 -3.44 -21.65 13.60
N GLN A 159 -4.28 -21.00 14.41
CA GLN A 159 -5.02 -21.63 15.49
C GLN A 159 -5.99 -22.70 14.97
N GLU A 160 -6.73 -22.41 13.88
CA GLU A 160 -7.62 -23.39 13.26
C GLU A 160 -6.86 -24.61 12.74
N ALA A 161 -5.71 -24.40 12.08
CA ALA A 161 -4.87 -25.48 11.60
C ALA A 161 -4.29 -26.33 12.74
N ALA A 162 -3.87 -25.70 13.84
CA ALA A 162 -3.39 -26.39 15.03
C ALA A 162 -4.50 -27.22 15.70
N ALA A 163 -5.71 -26.66 15.82
CA ALA A 163 -6.86 -27.37 16.37
C ALA A 163 -7.23 -28.61 15.54
N LYS A 164 -7.26 -28.49 14.20
CA LYS A 164 -7.51 -29.63 13.31
C LYS A 164 -6.46 -30.73 13.44
N ARG A 165 -5.18 -30.38 13.61
CA ARG A 165 -4.11 -31.35 13.85
C ARG A 165 -4.28 -32.06 15.19
N ALA A 166 -4.57 -31.31 16.26
CA ALA A 166 -4.81 -31.88 17.57
C ALA A 166 -6.02 -32.83 17.58
N GLU A 167 -7.09 -32.50 16.85
CA GLU A 167 -8.26 -33.37 16.69
C GLU A 167 -7.90 -34.67 15.95
N ALA A 168 -7.11 -34.59 14.88
CA ALA A 168 -6.65 -35.76 14.13
C ALA A 168 -5.75 -36.67 15.00
N ASP A 169 -4.81 -36.09 15.75
CA ASP A 169 -3.94 -36.83 16.66
C ASP A 169 -4.73 -37.51 17.78
N ALA A 170 -5.75 -36.84 18.33
CA ALA A 170 -6.63 -37.41 19.35
C ALA A 170 -7.40 -38.63 18.81
N LYS A 171 -7.96 -38.52 17.59
CA LYS A 171 -8.65 -39.65 16.93
C LYS A 171 -7.71 -40.82 16.66
N ALA A 172 -6.47 -40.55 16.23
CA ALA A 172 -5.47 -41.59 16.01
C ALA A 172 -5.12 -42.33 17.32
N ARG A 173 -4.92 -41.59 18.42
CA ARG A 173 -4.66 -42.19 19.75
C ARG A 173 -5.85 -43.00 20.26
N GLU A 174 -7.07 -42.53 20.03
CA GLU A 174 -8.28 -43.28 20.40
C GLU A 174 -8.37 -44.62 19.63
N ALA A 175 -8.07 -44.60 18.32
CA ALA A 175 -8.03 -45.81 17.51
C ALA A 175 -6.95 -46.80 17.97
N GLU A 176 -5.75 -46.31 18.28
CA GLU A 176 -4.66 -47.13 18.80
C GLU A 176 -5.00 -47.73 20.17
N ALA A 177 -5.63 -46.96 21.07
CA ALA A 177 -6.08 -47.45 22.36
C ALA A 177 -7.12 -48.57 22.22
N LYS A 178 -8.09 -48.43 21.30
CA LYS A 178 -9.08 -49.48 21.01
C LYS A 178 -8.43 -50.75 20.45
N GLN A 179 -7.41 -50.63 19.59
CA GLN A 179 -6.67 -51.78 19.09
C GLN A 179 -5.93 -52.51 20.21
N ARG A 180 -5.21 -51.78 21.07
CA ARG A 180 -4.51 -52.38 22.22
C ARG A 180 -5.47 -53.05 23.20
N GLU A 181 -6.65 -52.47 23.42
CA GLU A 181 -7.68 -53.09 24.26
C GLU A 181 -8.19 -54.41 23.66
N ALA A 182 -8.41 -54.44 22.34
CA ALA A 182 -8.81 -55.67 21.63
C ALA A 182 -7.73 -56.75 21.68
N GLU A 183 -6.46 -56.38 21.47
CA GLU A 183 -5.32 -57.29 21.59
C GLU A 183 -5.15 -57.85 23.00
N ALA A 184 -5.31 -57.00 24.03
CA ALA A 184 -5.26 -57.42 25.42
C ALA A 184 -6.37 -58.43 25.76
N LYS A 185 -7.61 -58.18 25.30
CA LYS A 185 -8.73 -59.12 25.46
C LYS A 185 -8.46 -60.46 24.76
N ALA A 186 -7.95 -60.44 23.53
CA ALA A 186 -7.60 -61.66 22.81
C ALA A 186 -6.48 -62.45 23.52
N SER A 187 -5.47 -61.75 24.07
CA SER A 187 -4.41 -62.38 24.85
C SER A 187 -4.93 -63.00 26.15
N GLU A 188 -5.85 -62.33 26.84
CA GLU A 188 -6.51 -62.86 28.05
C GLU A 188 -7.31 -64.14 27.75
N GLU A 189 -8.06 -64.17 26.65
CA GLU A 189 -8.79 -65.36 26.20
C GLU A 189 -7.85 -66.52 25.88
N GLN A 190 -6.74 -66.26 25.18
CA GLN A 190 -5.73 -67.29 24.90
C GLN A 190 -5.07 -67.82 26.18
N ALA A 191 -4.79 -66.94 27.16
CA ALA A 191 -4.25 -67.35 28.44
C ALA A 191 -5.22 -68.27 29.21
N LYS A 192 -6.51 -67.92 29.25
CA LYS A 192 -7.56 -68.76 29.85
C LYS A 192 -7.68 -70.12 29.16
N ALA A 193 -7.62 -70.15 27.83
CA ALA A 193 -7.65 -71.41 27.07
C ALA A 193 -6.44 -72.30 27.38
N ARG A 194 -5.23 -71.73 27.46
CA ARG A 194 -4.01 -72.46 27.84
C ARG A 194 -4.07 -72.98 29.28
N GLU A 195 -4.62 -72.20 30.21
CA GLU A 195 -4.81 -72.63 31.59
C GLU A 195 -5.78 -73.83 31.68
N ALA A 196 -6.88 -73.79 30.91
CA ALA A 196 -7.82 -74.91 30.83
C ALA A 196 -7.18 -76.18 30.24
N ASP A 197 -6.42 -76.06 29.14
CA ASP A 197 -5.68 -77.19 28.55
C ASP A 197 -4.64 -77.76 29.52
N ALA A 198 -3.90 -76.91 30.22
CA ALA A 198 -2.93 -77.35 31.22
C ALA A 198 -3.61 -78.10 32.39
N LYS A 199 -4.76 -77.62 32.86
CA LYS A 199 -5.56 -78.31 33.89
C LYS A 199 -6.06 -79.68 33.41
N ALA A 200 -6.54 -79.78 32.16
CA ALA A 200 -6.97 -81.04 31.58
C ALA A 200 -5.83 -82.05 31.48
N ARG A 201 -4.65 -81.63 30.98
CA ARG A 201 -3.46 -82.49 30.91
C ARG A 201 -2.97 -82.93 32.29
N ALA A 202 -3.05 -82.05 33.30
CA ALA A 202 -2.68 -82.40 34.67
C ALA A 202 -3.62 -83.47 35.24
N ALA A 203 -4.93 -83.39 34.96
CA ALA A 203 -5.90 -84.40 35.35
C ALA A 203 -5.62 -85.76 34.65
N GLU A 204 -5.42 -85.76 33.33
CA GLU A 204 -5.07 -86.97 32.56
C GLU A 204 -3.76 -87.61 33.06
N ALA A 205 -2.76 -86.79 33.39
CA ALA A 205 -1.50 -87.29 33.93
C ALA A 205 -1.70 -87.95 35.31
N SER A 206 -2.52 -87.35 36.17
CA SER A 206 -2.87 -87.92 37.47
C SER A 206 -3.64 -89.23 37.36
N GLU A 207 -4.55 -89.36 36.37
CA GLU A 207 -5.27 -90.61 36.10
C GLU A 207 -4.31 -91.71 35.63
N ARG A 208 -3.41 -91.39 34.68
CA ARG A 208 -2.40 -92.35 34.22
C ARG A 208 -1.45 -92.78 35.33
N GLU A 209 -1.08 -91.88 36.23
CA GLU A 209 -0.25 -92.20 37.39
C GLU A 209 -0.99 -93.17 38.34
N ALA A 210 -2.29 -92.94 38.58
CA ALA A 210 -3.12 -93.85 39.36
C ALA A 210 -3.27 -95.24 38.70
N GLU A 211 -3.50 -95.29 37.38
CA GLU A 211 -3.56 -96.56 36.63
C GLU A 211 -2.22 -97.31 36.66
N ALA A 212 -1.10 -96.60 36.49
CA ALA A 212 0.22 -97.19 36.54
C ALA A 212 0.51 -97.80 37.92
N LYS A 213 0.14 -97.09 38.99
CA LYS A 213 0.27 -97.58 40.36
C LYS A 213 -0.60 -98.82 40.63
N ALA A 214 -1.84 -98.82 40.15
CA ALA A 214 -2.71 -99.99 40.26
C ALA A 214 -2.13 -101.22 39.56
N ARG A 215 -1.57 -101.07 38.35
CA ARG A 215 -0.87 -102.15 37.64
C ARG A 215 0.38 -102.62 38.36
N GLU A 216 1.13 -101.70 38.98
CA GLU A 216 2.30 -102.05 39.78
C GLU A 216 1.90 -102.89 41.00
N ASP A 217 0.84 -102.49 41.71
CA ASP A 217 0.29 -103.24 42.84
C ASP A 217 -0.20 -104.64 42.41
N GLU A 218 -0.89 -104.76 41.26
CA GLU A 218 -1.30 -106.05 40.68
C GLU A 218 -0.11 -106.95 40.33
N LEU A 219 0.94 -106.39 39.71
CA LEU A 219 2.16 -107.13 39.39
C LEU A 219 2.89 -107.60 40.64
N GLN A 220 2.95 -106.77 41.69
CA GLN A 220 3.52 -107.15 42.98
C GLN A 220 2.72 -108.29 43.62
N ALA A 221 1.39 -108.23 43.60
CA ALA A 221 0.52 -109.30 44.09
C ALA A 221 0.74 -110.61 43.32
N ALA A 222 0.76 -110.55 41.98
CA ALA A 222 1.02 -111.73 41.14
C ALA A 222 2.41 -112.32 41.38
N LYS A 223 3.43 -111.48 41.62
CA LYS A 223 4.77 -111.93 41.98
C LYS A 223 4.80 -112.63 43.33
N ALA A 224 4.11 -112.08 44.33
CA ALA A 224 4.00 -112.68 45.66
C ALA A 224 3.28 -114.04 45.61
N GLU A 225 2.23 -114.19 44.79
CA GLU A 225 1.56 -115.48 44.57
C GLU A 225 2.48 -116.49 43.87
N LEU A 226 3.27 -116.08 42.87
CA LEU A 226 4.24 -116.94 42.20
C LEU A 226 5.34 -117.42 43.17
N GLU A 227 5.87 -116.52 44.01
CA GLU A 227 6.85 -116.86 45.05
C GLU A 227 6.27 -117.79 46.13
N ALA A 228 4.99 -117.66 46.45
CA ALA A 228 4.29 -118.58 47.34
C ALA A 228 4.04 -119.97 46.71
N ALA A 229 3.89 -120.06 45.39
CA ALA A 229 3.71 -121.33 44.67
C ALA A 229 5.03 -122.10 44.40
N LEU A 230 6.18 -121.44 44.58
CA LEU A 230 7.53 -121.99 44.33
C LEU A 230 8.28 -122.41 45.62
N ASN A 231 7.69 -122.20 46.80
CA ASN A 231 8.18 -122.66 48.10
C ASN A 231 7.30 -123.79 48.66
#